data_AF-A0A0G1XNR4-F1
#
_entry.id   AF-A0A0G1XNR4-F1
#
_cell.length_a   1.000
_cell.length_b   1.000
_cell.length_c   1.000
_cell.angle_alpha   90.00
_cell.angle_beta   90.00
_cell.angle_gamma   90.00
#
_symmetry.space_group_name_H-M   'P 1'
#
loop_
_entity.id
_entity.type
_entity.pdbx_description
1 polymer ?
#
loop_
_entity_poly.entity_id
_entity_poly.type
_entity_poly.pdbx_seq_one_letter_code
_entity_poly.pdbx_strand_id
1 'polypeptide(L)'
;MMNEGKIVLVNLSQGKLGEDSSALLGAMIITKMQLAAMNRVYMAEEARRDFYLYVDEFQNFATNSFIKILSEARKYRLDLTLANQYVGQIDEEVAKAIFGNAGSLVSFGVGAADSRLLTREFGLKYKEEELVGLGNYQIVLKLSIDNHTSTPFSATTLPLPNSRNQNRDKVIRSSRERYTKAMANS
;
A
#
# COMPACT_ATOMS: atom_id res chain seq x y z
N MET A 1 -5.87 18.15 -5.13
CA MET A 1 -4.88 17.38 -4.33
C MET A 1 -4.04 16.45 -5.19
N MET A 2 -4.60 15.35 -5.73
CA MET A 2 -3.84 14.38 -6.54
C MET A 2 -3.17 15.05 -7.75
N ASN A 3 -3.93 15.86 -8.50
CA ASN A 3 -3.43 16.58 -9.68
C ASN A 3 -2.36 17.64 -9.34
N GLU A 4 -2.39 18.19 -8.12
CA GLU A 4 -1.39 19.15 -7.63
C GLU A 4 -0.12 18.45 -7.10
N GLY A 5 -0.10 17.11 -7.02
CA GLY A 5 1.02 16.35 -6.49
C GLY A 5 1.25 16.55 -4.99
N LYS A 6 0.20 16.81 -4.21
CA LYS A 6 0.32 16.94 -2.75
C LYS A 6 0.66 15.60 -2.11
N ILE A 7 1.44 15.65 -1.03
CA ILE A 7 1.72 14.49 -0.17
C ILE A 7 0.73 14.54 1.00
N VAL A 8 0.06 13.41 1.26
CA VAL A 8 -0.83 13.24 2.41
C VAL A 8 -0.25 12.16 3.31
N LEU A 9 -0.03 12.52 4.57
CA LEU A 9 0.37 11.58 5.61
C LEU A 9 -0.78 11.43 6.59
N VAL A 10 -1.21 10.20 6.79
CA VAL A 10 -2.30 9.87 7.72
C VAL A 10 -1.75 8.94 8.78
N ASN A 11 -1.83 9.37 10.03
CA ASN A 11 -1.45 8.54 11.17
C ASN A 11 -2.72 8.00 11.83
N LEU A 12 -3.00 6.72 11.62
CA LEU A 12 -4.13 5.98 12.19
C LEU A 12 -3.68 5.02 13.29
N SER A 13 -2.77 5.46 14.15
CA SER A 13 -2.26 4.65 15.25
C SER A 13 -3.41 4.19 16.16
N GLN A 14 -3.70 2.88 16.14
CA GLN A 14 -4.74 2.25 16.95
C GLN A 14 -4.57 2.53 18.45
N GLY A 15 -3.33 2.58 18.95
CA GLY A 15 -3.06 2.91 20.35
C GLY A 15 -3.50 4.33 20.77
N LYS A 16 -3.73 5.24 19.82
CA LYS A 16 -4.22 6.61 20.10
C LYS A 16 -5.70 6.79 19.79
N LEU A 17 -6.19 6.14 18.73
CA LEU A 17 -7.54 6.34 18.21
C LEU A 17 -8.52 5.23 18.61
N GLY A 18 -8.03 4.08 19.07
CA GLY A 18 -8.80 2.85 19.16
C GLY A 18 -8.87 2.12 17.82
N GLU A 19 -9.07 0.80 17.87
CA GLU A 19 -9.08 -0.07 16.70
C GLU A 19 -10.21 0.28 15.72
N ASP A 20 -11.47 0.25 16.19
CA ASP A 20 -12.66 0.53 15.36
C ASP A 20 -12.61 1.91 14.70
N SER A 21 -12.20 2.92 15.47
CA SER A 21 -12.11 4.29 14.95
C SER A 21 -10.99 4.43 13.92
N SER A 22 -9.85 3.75 14.12
CA SER A 22 -8.76 3.74 13.14
C SER A 22 -9.19 3.07 11.85
N ALA A 23 -9.83 1.90 11.94
CA ALA A 23 -10.36 1.16 10.80
C ALA A 23 -11.39 1.99 10.02
N LEU A 24 -12.37 2.57 10.72
CA LEU A 24 -13.39 3.43 10.10
C LEU A 24 -12.79 4.63 9.39
N LEU A 25 -11.91 5.39 10.06
CA LEU A 25 -11.27 6.57 9.48
C LEU A 25 -10.39 6.19 8.29
N GLY A 26 -9.65 5.09 8.38
CA GLY A 26 -8.84 4.58 7.28
C GLY A 26 -9.67 4.21 6.06
N ALA A 27 -10.73 3.42 6.26
CA ALA A 27 -11.65 3.05 5.19
C ALA A 27 -12.29 4.27 4.53
N MET A 28 -12.69 5.28 5.32
CA MET A 28 -13.23 6.54 4.79
C MET A 28 -12.20 7.30 3.95
N ILE A 29 -10.95 7.41 4.43
CA ILE A 29 -9.88 8.12 3.73
C ILE A 29 -9.56 7.43 2.40
N ILE A 30 -9.42 6.11 2.42
CA ILE A 30 -9.18 5.32 1.21
C ILE A 30 -10.33 5.50 0.24
N THR A 31 -11.58 5.41 0.70
CA THR A 31 -12.76 5.63 -0.15
C THR A 31 -12.74 7.03 -0.77
N LYS A 32 -12.33 8.06 -0.02
CA LYS A 32 -12.15 9.41 -0.57
C LYS A 32 -11.03 9.46 -1.62
N MET A 33 -9.92 8.75 -1.43
CA MET A 33 -8.86 8.65 -2.43
C MET A 33 -9.36 7.95 -3.70
N GLN A 34 -10.12 6.87 -3.57
CA GLN A 34 -10.77 6.19 -4.70
C GLN A 34 -11.65 7.16 -5.48
N LEU A 35 -12.60 7.83 -4.81
CA LEU A 35 -13.51 8.76 -5.48
C LEU A 35 -12.75 9.92 -6.15
N ALA A 36 -11.72 10.44 -5.49
CA ALA A 36 -10.85 11.46 -6.07
C ALA A 36 -10.10 10.95 -7.32
N ALA A 37 -9.66 9.68 -7.32
CA ALA A 37 -9.04 9.06 -8.48
C ALA A 37 -10.05 8.85 -9.61
N MET A 38 -11.26 8.34 -9.32
CA MET A 38 -12.32 8.12 -10.31
C MET A 38 -12.79 9.42 -10.96
N ASN A 39 -12.82 10.52 -10.22
CA ASN A 39 -13.13 11.85 -10.76
C ASN A 39 -12.13 12.34 -11.83
N ARG A 40 -10.98 11.67 -11.97
CA ARG A 40 -10.03 11.92 -13.07
C ARG A 40 -10.52 11.39 -14.43
N VAL A 41 -11.70 10.77 -14.50
CA VAL A 41 -12.35 10.34 -15.76
C VAL A 41 -12.54 11.49 -16.75
N TYR A 42 -12.73 12.72 -16.26
CA TYR A 42 -12.88 13.93 -17.09
C TYR A 42 -11.56 14.52 -17.58
N MET A 43 -10.43 13.84 -17.35
CA MET A 43 -9.10 14.25 -17.77
C MET A 43 -8.55 13.21 -18.74
N ALA A 44 -7.87 13.64 -19.81
CA ALA A 44 -7.13 12.71 -20.68
C ALA A 44 -6.09 11.92 -19.87
N GLU A 45 -5.88 10.65 -20.20
CA GLU A 45 -5.04 9.74 -19.41
C GLU A 45 -3.59 10.22 -19.31
N GLU A 46 -3.09 10.81 -20.40
CA GLU A 46 -1.74 11.37 -20.54
C GLU A 46 -1.54 12.60 -19.64
N ALA A 47 -2.61 13.34 -19.36
CA ALA A 47 -2.60 14.50 -18.47
C ALA A 47 -2.80 14.14 -16.99
N ARG A 48 -3.16 12.89 -16.68
CA ARG A 48 -3.27 12.42 -15.29
C ARG A 48 -1.85 12.30 -14.72
N ARG A 49 -1.60 12.89 -13.56
CA ARG A 49 -0.35 12.67 -12.81
C ARG A 49 -0.47 11.38 -11.98
N ASP A 50 0.60 10.61 -11.93
CA ASP A 50 0.67 9.44 -11.04
C ASP A 50 0.49 9.86 -9.58
N PHE A 51 -0.27 9.06 -8.86
CA PHE A 51 -0.50 9.26 -7.44
C PHE A 51 -0.34 7.95 -6.71
N TYR A 52 0.61 7.89 -5.78
CA TYR A 52 0.96 6.69 -5.05
C TYR A 52 0.23 6.66 -3.71
N LEU A 53 -0.51 5.58 -3.47
CA LEU A 53 -1.16 5.28 -2.21
C LEU A 53 -0.49 4.06 -1.55
N TYR A 54 0.21 4.35 -0.46
CA TYR A 54 0.83 3.35 0.40
C TYR A 54 -0.09 3.07 1.57
N VAL A 55 -0.47 1.81 1.77
CA VAL A 55 -1.30 1.37 2.88
C VAL A 55 -0.52 0.31 3.65
N ASP A 56 -0.05 0.71 4.82
CA ASP A 56 0.56 -0.21 5.78
C ASP A 56 -0.52 -0.88 6.62
N GLU A 57 -0.27 -2.09 7.08
CA GLU A 57 -1.23 -2.93 7.81
C GLU A 57 -2.61 -2.99 7.11
N PHE A 58 -2.58 -3.26 5.80
CA PHE A 58 -3.73 -3.20 4.90
C PHE A 58 -4.94 -4.02 5.37
N GLN A 59 -4.72 -5.14 6.04
CA GLN A 59 -5.78 -6.00 6.57
C GLN A 59 -6.78 -5.25 7.46
N ASN A 60 -6.32 -4.20 8.17
CA ASN A 60 -7.20 -3.37 9.01
C ASN A 60 -8.18 -2.51 8.21
N PHE A 61 -7.97 -2.39 6.90
CA PHE A 61 -8.76 -1.57 5.99
C PHE A 61 -9.34 -2.36 4.81
N ALA A 62 -9.10 -3.67 4.77
CA ALA A 62 -9.46 -4.56 3.67
C ALA A 62 -10.98 -4.75 3.59
N THR A 63 -11.65 -3.91 2.81
CA THR A 63 -13.09 -4.01 2.53
C THR A 63 -13.33 -4.46 1.09
N ASN A 64 -14.49 -5.05 0.78
CA ASN A 64 -14.83 -5.48 -0.58
C ASN A 64 -14.83 -4.33 -1.60
N SER A 65 -15.02 -3.08 -1.15
CA SER A 65 -14.87 -1.90 -2.01
C SER A 65 -13.46 -1.75 -2.61
N PHE A 66 -12.41 -2.27 -1.95
CA PHE A 66 -11.05 -2.26 -2.48
C PHE A 66 -10.88 -3.10 -3.73
N ILE A 67 -11.66 -4.17 -3.90
CA ILE A 67 -11.58 -5.04 -5.08
C ILE A 67 -11.79 -4.21 -6.35
N LYS A 68 -12.76 -3.29 -6.32
CA LYS A 68 -13.02 -2.38 -7.44
C LYS A 68 -11.89 -1.38 -7.66
N ILE A 69 -11.28 -0.88 -6.58
CA ILE A 69 -10.12 0.00 -6.68
C ILE A 69 -8.97 -0.73 -7.37
N LEU A 70 -8.64 -1.95 -6.92
CA LEU A 70 -7.53 -2.73 -7.44
C LEU A 70 -7.64 -2.99 -8.95
N SER A 71 -8.84 -3.27 -9.45
CA SER A 71 -9.06 -3.55 -10.87
C SER A 71 -9.15 -2.31 -11.77
N GLU A 72 -9.54 -1.15 -11.22
CA GLU A 72 -9.75 0.09 -12.00
C GLU A 72 -8.64 1.14 -11.81
N ALA A 73 -7.87 1.09 -10.73
CA ALA A 73 -6.93 2.13 -10.29
C ALA A 73 -5.92 2.53 -11.38
N ARG A 74 -5.47 1.55 -12.18
CA ARG A 74 -4.53 1.76 -13.28
C ARG A 74 -5.05 2.79 -14.30
N LYS A 75 -6.33 2.71 -14.68
CA LYS A 75 -6.97 3.67 -15.61
C LYS A 75 -6.88 5.09 -15.06
N TYR A 76 -6.89 5.24 -13.75
CA TYR A 76 -6.86 6.53 -13.09
C TYR A 76 -5.45 7.01 -12.76
N ARG A 77 -4.37 6.26 -13.05
CA ARG A 77 -3.01 6.56 -12.57
C ARG A 77 -2.98 6.72 -11.04
N LEU A 78 -3.61 5.75 -10.36
CA LEU A 78 -3.51 5.55 -8.92
C LEU A 78 -2.70 4.27 -8.70
N ASP A 79 -1.51 4.42 -8.13
CA ASP A 79 -0.57 3.33 -7.90
C ASP A 79 -0.71 2.87 -6.45
N LEU A 80 -1.04 1.60 -6.26
CA LEU A 80 -1.29 1.03 -4.93
C LEU A 80 -0.07 0.24 -4.47
N THR A 81 0.34 0.46 -3.23
CA THR A 81 1.29 -0.40 -2.52
C THR A 81 0.67 -0.80 -1.20
N LEU A 82 0.37 -2.09 -1.07
CA LEU A 82 -0.30 -2.66 0.10
C LEU A 82 0.70 -3.52 0.85
N ALA A 83 0.93 -3.21 2.13
CA ALA A 83 1.73 -4.03 3.03
C ALA A 83 0.81 -4.74 4.02
N ASN A 84 1.08 -6.02 4.26
CA ASN A 84 0.30 -6.88 5.13
C ASN A 84 1.23 -7.90 5.80
N GLN A 85 0.89 -8.32 7.02
CA GLN A 85 1.72 -9.24 7.80
C GLN A 85 1.59 -10.69 7.33
N TYR A 86 0.36 -11.15 7.13
CA TYR A 86 0.09 -12.49 6.60
C TYR A 86 -1.27 -12.56 5.91
N VAL A 87 -1.36 -13.37 4.86
CA VAL A 87 -2.51 -13.38 3.94
C VAL A 87 -3.81 -13.80 4.64
N GLY A 88 -3.71 -14.66 5.66
CA GLY A 88 -4.87 -15.14 6.42
C GLY A 88 -5.68 -14.09 7.20
N GLN A 89 -5.21 -12.83 7.31
CA GLN A 89 -6.00 -11.73 7.89
C GLN A 89 -6.93 -11.04 6.88
N ILE A 90 -6.75 -11.33 5.59
CA ILE A 90 -7.50 -10.71 4.51
C ILE A 90 -8.61 -11.67 4.09
N ASP A 91 -9.80 -11.12 3.84
CA ASP A 91 -10.91 -11.87 3.25
C ASP A 91 -10.48 -12.54 1.93
N GLU A 92 -10.95 -13.76 1.69
CA GLU A 92 -10.52 -14.57 0.56
C GLU A 92 -10.79 -13.89 -0.80
N GLU A 93 -11.91 -13.17 -0.96
CA GLU A 93 -12.22 -12.46 -2.19
C GLU A 93 -11.26 -11.28 -2.42
N VAL A 94 -10.94 -10.55 -1.36
CA VAL A 94 -10.00 -9.43 -1.41
C VAL A 94 -8.59 -9.93 -1.70
N ALA A 95 -8.15 -11.02 -1.06
CA ALA A 95 -6.85 -11.63 -1.31
C ALA A 95 -6.72 -12.08 -2.78
N LYS A 96 -7.73 -12.78 -3.32
CA LYS A 96 -7.77 -13.17 -4.74
C LYS A 96 -7.68 -11.96 -5.67
N ALA A 97 -8.41 -10.89 -5.35
CA ALA A 97 -8.34 -9.65 -6.13
C ALA A 97 -6.96 -9.01 -6.09
N ILE A 98 -6.28 -9.00 -4.93
CA ILE A 98 -4.92 -8.49 -4.80
C ILE A 98 -3.96 -9.29 -5.68
N PHE A 99 -3.90 -10.62 -5.52
CA PHE A 99 -2.99 -11.45 -6.30
C PHE A 99 -3.30 -11.43 -7.80
N GLY A 100 -4.57 -11.28 -8.20
CA GLY A 100 -4.97 -11.17 -9.60
C GLY A 100 -4.64 -9.82 -10.27
N ASN A 101 -4.49 -8.74 -9.50
CA ASN A 101 -4.24 -7.39 -10.05
C ASN A 101 -2.85 -6.83 -9.71
N ALA A 102 -2.14 -7.40 -8.72
CA ALA A 102 -0.81 -6.98 -8.35
C ALA A 102 0.21 -7.35 -9.44
N GLY A 103 0.68 -6.33 -10.17
CA GLY A 103 1.75 -6.52 -11.17
C GLY A 103 3.08 -6.92 -10.55
N SER A 104 3.38 -6.40 -9.36
CA SER A 104 4.59 -6.69 -8.62
C SER A 104 4.22 -7.29 -7.26
N LEU A 105 4.97 -8.30 -6.84
CA LEU A 105 4.81 -8.96 -5.54
C LEU A 105 6.18 -9.07 -4.89
N VAL A 106 6.26 -8.68 -3.63
CA VAL A 106 7.47 -8.77 -2.80
C VAL A 106 7.08 -9.53 -1.53
N SER A 107 7.85 -10.58 -1.21
CA SER A 107 7.71 -11.34 0.02
C SER A 107 8.98 -11.24 0.84
N PHE A 108 8.82 -10.94 2.12
CA PHE A 108 9.84 -11.20 3.14
C PHE A 108 9.67 -12.65 3.64
N GLY A 109 10.37 -13.02 4.72
CA GLY A 109 10.13 -14.28 5.41
C GLY A 109 8.68 -14.40 5.88
N VAL A 110 8.08 -15.56 5.62
CA VAL A 110 6.67 -15.84 5.90
C VAL A 110 6.52 -17.16 6.67
N GLY A 111 5.35 -17.38 7.26
CA GLY A 111 5.00 -18.66 7.86
C GLY A 111 4.64 -19.74 6.82
N ALA A 112 4.54 -20.99 7.28
CA ALA A 112 4.25 -22.15 6.43
C ALA A 112 2.87 -22.11 5.73
N ALA A 113 1.91 -21.36 6.27
CA ALA A 113 0.60 -21.21 5.62
C ALA A 113 0.71 -20.35 4.36
N ASP A 114 1.38 -19.20 4.48
CA ASP A 114 1.53 -18.22 3.39
C ASP A 114 2.52 -18.70 2.33
N SER A 115 3.56 -19.46 2.72
CA SER A 115 4.55 -20.03 1.79
C SER A 115 3.91 -20.90 0.71
N ARG A 116 2.85 -21.64 1.04
CA ARG A 116 2.08 -22.48 0.09
C ARG A 116 1.47 -21.66 -1.04
N LEU A 117 0.90 -20.51 -0.70
CA LEU A 117 0.31 -19.59 -1.65
C LEU A 117 1.39 -18.91 -2.49
N LEU A 118 2.40 -18.35 -1.82
CA LEU A 118 3.46 -17.58 -2.46
C LEU A 118 4.32 -18.41 -3.40
N THR A 119 4.56 -19.69 -3.08
CA THR A 119 5.24 -20.64 -3.97
C THR A 119 4.56 -20.72 -5.34
N ARG A 120 3.22 -20.75 -5.36
CA ARG A 120 2.44 -20.75 -6.61
C ARG A 120 2.51 -19.40 -7.32
N GLU A 121 2.43 -18.31 -6.57
CA GLU A 121 2.56 -16.95 -7.12
C GLU A 121 3.94 -16.70 -7.75
N PHE A 122 4.98 -17.34 -7.24
CA PHE A 122 6.33 -17.32 -7.82
C PHE A 122 6.56 -18.44 -8.85
N GLY A 123 5.50 -19.03 -9.41
CA GLY A 123 5.59 -20.00 -10.51
C GLY A 123 6.35 -21.28 -10.13
N LEU A 124 6.26 -21.70 -8.86
CA LEU A 124 6.94 -22.88 -8.31
C LEU A 124 8.47 -22.82 -8.37
N LYS A 125 9.06 -21.63 -8.59
CA LYS A 125 10.52 -21.45 -8.64
C LYS A 125 11.19 -21.62 -7.27
N TYR A 126 10.51 -21.22 -6.21
CA TYR A 126 10.98 -21.32 -4.83
C TYR A 126 10.10 -22.29 -4.07
N LYS A 127 10.72 -23.11 -3.22
CA LYS A 127 10.01 -24.02 -2.33
C LYS A 127 9.53 -23.28 -1.08
N GLU A 128 8.59 -23.90 -0.37
CA GLU A 128 8.03 -23.34 0.86
C GLU A 128 9.12 -23.11 1.92
N GLU A 129 10.06 -24.06 2.07
CA GLU A 129 11.13 -23.97 3.06
C GLU A 129 12.09 -22.83 2.79
N GLU A 130 12.28 -22.45 1.52
CA GLU A 130 13.12 -21.31 1.12
C GLU A 130 12.46 -19.99 1.51
N LEU A 131 11.14 -19.87 1.36
CA LEU A 131 10.38 -18.67 1.75
C LEU A 131 10.29 -18.52 3.27
N VAL A 132 10.11 -19.64 3.99
CA VAL A 132 10.10 -19.67 5.46
C VAL A 132 11.49 -19.36 6.03
N GLY A 133 12.55 -19.82 5.35
CA GLY A 133 13.93 -19.65 5.77
C GLY A 133 14.56 -18.29 5.43
N LEU A 134 13.83 -17.36 4.82
CA LEU A 134 14.36 -16.02 4.50
C LEU A 134 14.78 -15.29 5.78
N GLY A 135 16.03 -14.86 5.81
CA GLY A 135 16.57 -14.04 6.89
C GLY A 135 16.13 -12.59 6.82
N ASN A 136 16.51 -11.82 7.84
CA ASN A 136 16.26 -10.38 7.88
C ASN A 136 16.79 -9.70 6.61
N TYR A 137 15.99 -8.78 6.06
CA TYR A 137 16.27 -8.03 4.82
C TYR A 137 16.32 -8.88 3.55
N GLN A 138 16.18 -10.21 3.61
CA GLN A 138 16.08 -11.04 2.42
C GLN A 138 14.65 -11.07 1.92
N ILE A 139 14.50 -10.96 0.60
CA ILE A 139 13.19 -10.97 -0.07
C ILE A 139 13.22 -11.86 -1.31
N VAL A 140 12.05 -12.36 -1.67
CA VAL A 140 11.75 -12.92 -2.99
C VAL A 140 10.70 -12.04 -3.64
N LEU A 141 10.89 -11.70 -4.92
CA LEU A 141 10.00 -10.81 -5.63
C LEU A 141 9.83 -11.18 -7.11
N LYS A 142 8.68 -10.78 -7.66
CA LYS A 142 8.43 -10.66 -9.10
C LYS A 142 8.00 -9.23 -9.38
N LEU A 143 8.51 -8.63 -10.45
CA LEU A 143 8.21 -7.24 -10.82
C LEU A 143 7.45 -7.20 -12.14
N SER A 144 6.48 -6.29 -12.25
CA SER A 144 5.95 -5.87 -13.55
C SER A 144 6.82 -4.75 -14.09
N ILE A 145 7.48 -4.99 -15.21
CA ILE A 145 8.33 -4.03 -15.92
C ILE A 145 7.77 -3.94 -17.34
N ASP A 146 7.37 -2.74 -17.77
CA ASP A 146 6.78 -2.52 -19.10
C ASP A 146 5.65 -3.53 -19.45
N ASN A 147 4.76 -3.78 -18.49
CA ASN A 147 3.66 -4.76 -18.56
C ASN A 147 4.07 -6.24 -18.67
N HIS A 148 5.35 -6.56 -18.46
CA HIS A 148 5.83 -7.92 -18.43
C HIS A 148 6.21 -8.30 -17.00
N THR A 149 5.69 -9.43 -16.54
CA THR A 149 6.08 -9.99 -15.24
C THR A 149 7.45 -10.65 -15.37
N SER A 150 8.40 -10.19 -14.57
CA SER A 150 9.74 -10.76 -14.50
C SER A 150 9.69 -12.19 -13.98
N THR A 151 10.68 -13.01 -14.33
CA THR A 151 10.93 -14.25 -13.58
C THR A 151 11.19 -13.89 -12.11
N PRO A 152 10.60 -14.59 -11.13
CA PRO A 152 10.85 -14.31 -9.72
C PRO A 152 12.34 -14.43 -9.38
N PHE A 153 12.86 -13.54 -8.55
CA PHE A 153 14.27 -13.50 -8.14
C PHE A 153 14.38 -13.12 -6.66
N SER A 154 15.52 -13.41 -6.04
CA SER A 154 15.81 -13.00 -4.67
C SER A 154 16.59 -11.70 -4.65
N ALA A 155 16.43 -10.93 -3.58
CA ALA A 155 17.18 -9.70 -3.35
C ALA A 155 17.38 -9.47 -1.85
N THR A 156 18.22 -8.49 -1.51
CA THR A 156 18.39 -7.99 -0.15
C THR A 156 17.98 -6.52 -0.10
N THR A 157 17.16 -6.15 0.87
CA THR A 157 16.71 -4.78 1.05
C THR A 157 17.81 -3.92 1.65
N LEU A 158 17.74 -2.62 1.36
CA LEU A 158 18.65 -1.65 1.95
C LEU A 158 18.29 -1.44 3.44
N PRO A 159 19.28 -1.20 4.31
CA PRO A 159 18.99 -0.76 5.67
C PRO A 159 18.22 0.57 5.64
N LEU A 160 17.51 0.86 6.73
CA LEU A 160 16.83 2.15 6.86
C LEU A 160 17.85 3.29 6.62
N PRO A 161 17.56 4.22 5.68
CA PRO A 161 18.47 5.31 5.42
C PRO A 161 18.59 6.16 6.70
N ASN A 162 19.80 6.65 6.97
CA ASN A 162 20.07 7.57 8.08
C ASN A 162 19.38 8.92 7.83
N SER A 163 18.07 9.00 8.09
CA SER A 163 17.31 10.25 7.98
C SER A 163 17.36 10.99 9.31
N ARG A 164 18.42 11.77 9.52
CA ARG A 164 18.52 12.75 10.61
C ARG A 164 18.51 14.15 10.02
N ASN A 165 17.33 14.70 9.76
CA ASN A 165 17.18 16.15 9.61
C ASN A 165 16.50 16.74 10.85
N GLN A 166 16.93 17.92 11.29
CA GLN A 166 16.34 18.61 12.45
C GLN A 166 15.07 19.42 12.05
N ASN A 167 14.45 19.09 10.92
CA ASN A 167 13.38 19.91 10.33
C ASN A 167 11.98 19.54 10.81
N ARG A 168 11.84 18.53 11.68
CA ARG A 168 10.54 18.03 12.15
C ARG A 168 9.61 19.16 12.61
N ASP A 169 10.09 20.01 13.51
CA ASP A 169 9.26 21.08 14.09
C ASP A 169 8.90 22.16 13.07
N LYS A 170 9.84 22.47 12.15
CA LYS A 170 9.59 23.39 11.03
C LYS A 170 8.51 22.85 10.09
N VAL A 171 8.55 21.56 9.76
CA VAL A 171 7.55 20.90 8.91
C VAL A 171 6.18 20.91 9.60
N ILE A 172 6.13 20.54 10.88
CA ILE A 172 4.87 20.55 11.66
C ILE A 172 4.28 21.95 11.73
N ARG A 173 5.08 22.97 12.03
CA ARG A 173 4.62 24.37 12.10
C ARG A 173 4.08 24.84 10.75
N SER A 174 4.85 24.67 9.68
CA SER A 174 4.42 25.08 8.34
C SER A 174 3.15 24.33 7.88
N SER A 175 2.98 23.07 8.27
CA SER A 175 1.76 22.31 7.95
C SER A 175 0.55 22.86 8.70
N ARG A 176 0.70 23.20 9.99
CA ARG A 176 -0.39 23.78 10.80
C ARG A 176 -0.84 25.13 10.26
N GLU A 177 0.10 26.03 9.97
CA GLU A 177 -0.18 27.37 9.44
C GLU A 177 -0.96 27.34 8.11
N ARG A 178 -0.68 26.35 7.25
CA ARG A 178 -1.26 26.29 5.89
C ARG A 178 -2.51 25.44 5.76
N TYR A 179 -2.65 24.40 6.60
CA TYR A 179 -3.64 23.33 6.38
C TYR A 179 -4.52 23.02 7.61
N THR A 180 -4.27 23.63 8.77
CA THR A 180 -5.17 23.47 9.94
C THR A 180 -6.02 24.72 10.13
N LYS A 181 -7.31 24.54 10.45
CA LYS A 181 -8.15 25.62 10.98
C LYS A 181 -7.95 25.66 12.49
N ALA A 182 -7.90 26.86 13.07
CA ALA A 182 -7.96 27.02 14.52
C ALA A 182 -9.25 26.36 15.02
N MET A 183 -9.14 25.47 16.02
CA MET A 183 -10.35 25.01 16.70
C MET A 183 -10.95 26.24 17.39
N ALA A 184 -12.18 26.58 17.03
CA ALA A 184 -12.95 27.54 17.80
C ALA A 184 -13.14 26.92 19.18
N ASN A 185 -12.53 27.53 20.20
CA ASN A 185 -12.77 27.14 21.59
C ASN A 185 -14.26 27.35 21.87
N SER A 186 -15.00 26.24 22.01
CA SER A 186 -16.33 26.18 22.60
C SER A 186 -16.23 26.23 24.12
#